data_AF-E4TFG6-F1
#
_entry.id   AF-E4TFG6-F1
#
_cell.length_a   1.000
_cell.length_b   1.000
_cell.length_c   1.000
_cell.angle_alpha   90.00
_cell.angle_beta   90.00
_cell.angle_gamma   90.00
#
_symmetry.space_group_name_H-M   'P 1'
#
loop_
_entity.id
_entity.type
_entity.pdbx_description
1 polymer ?
#
loop_
_entity_poly.entity_id
_entity_poly.type
_entity_poly.pdbx_seq_one_letter_code
_entity_poly.pdbx_strand_id
1 'polypeptide(L)'
;MRKRLVDALKYIVHIDASANRIALSSGLGMVIGFSPYLGFHTLLATIVSVGLRLPIYPLMIGAYITNPFTIPPIYAFLYKVGVILTDSNKKDLNWNIHSFSELITLAKNILWPLFVGCHVFGLVAGVVTYFVVKYLLIKYRGY
;
A
#
# COMPACT_ATOMS: atom_id res chain seq x y z
N MET A 1 4.66 -2.87 19.04
CA MET A 1 4.55 -2.14 17.74
C MET A 1 5.46 -0.90 17.68
N ARG A 2 5.45 0.01 18.69
CA ARG A 2 6.28 1.24 18.71
C ARG A 2 7.80 1.02 18.51
N LYS A 3 8.41 0.02 19.15
CA LYS A 3 9.86 -0.27 19.01
C LYS A 3 10.27 -0.57 17.57
N ARG A 4 9.56 -1.49 16.90
CA ARG A 4 9.82 -1.87 15.49
C ARG A 4 9.75 -0.68 14.53
N LEU A 5 8.80 0.23 14.73
CA LEU A 5 8.69 1.45 13.91
C LEU A 5 9.88 2.38 14.13
N VAL A 6 10.29 2.58 15.39
CA VAL A 6 11.45 3.42 15.71
C VAL A 6 12.74 2.81 15.16
N ASP A 7 12.91 1.49 15.23
CA ASP A 7 14.10 0.80 14.72
C ASP A 7 14.16 0.86 13.18
N ALA A 8 13.03 0.67 12.51
CA ALA A 8 12.93 0.86 11.06
C ALA A 8 13.27 2.30 10.64
N LEU A 9 12.76 3.30 11.35
CA LEU A 9 13.07 4.72 11.11
C LEU A 9 14.56 5.01 11.32
N LYS A 10 15.17 4.49 12.39
CA LYS A 10 16.61 4.64 12.64
C LYS A 10 17.45 4.03 11.53
N TYR A 11 17.07 2.88 10.98
CA TYR A 11 17.82 2.26 9.90
C TYR A 11 17.70 3.05 8.59
N ILE A 12 16.51 3.53 8.24
CA ILE A 12 16.27 4.38 7.07
C ILE A 12 17.16 5.64 7.10
N VAL A 13 17.39 6.20 8.29
CA VAL A 13 18.27 7.36 8.50
C VAL A 13 19.75 7.04 8.21
N HIS A 14 20.20 5.79 8.25
CA HIS A 14 21.61 5.44 8.00
C HIS A 14 21.90 4.97 6.57
N ILE A 15 20.90 4.93 5.69
CA ILE A 15 21.11 4.50 4.30
C ILE A 15 21.90 5.57 3.54
N ASP A 16 23.00 5.19 2.89
CA ASP A 16 23.77 6.06 1.97
C ASP A 16 23.03 6.28 0.65
N ALA A 17 21.91 7.00 0.73
CA ALA A 17 21.15 7.49 -0.41
C ALA A 17 20.59 8.87 -0.09
N SER A 18 20.37 9.67 -1.13
CA SER A 18 19.77 10.99 -0.98
C SER A 18 18.38 10.90 -0.36
N ALA A 19 18.00 11.92 0.42
CA ALA A 19 16.69 11.97 1.09
C ALA A 19 15.53 11.75 0.12
N ASN A 20 15.62 12.28 -1.10
CA ASN A 20 14.63 12.08 -2.16
C ASN A 20 14.47 10.60 -2.57
N ARG A 21 15.56 9.84 -2.70
CA ARG A 21 15.51 8.42 -3.10
C ARG A 21 14.93 7.55 -2.00
N ILE A 22 15.29 7.84 -0.75
CA ILE A 22 14.75 7.12 0.41
C ILE A 22 13.25 7.42 0.57
N ALA A 23 12.85 8.68 0.44
CA ALA A 23 11.45 9.09 0.48
C ALA A 23 10.63 8.46 -0.65
N LEU A 24 11.15 8.46 -1.88
CA LEU A 24 10.48 7.85 -3.03
C LEU A 24 10.32 6.34 -2.85
N SER A 25 11.39 5.68 -2.40
CA SER A 25 11.38 4.25 -2.06
C SER A 25 10.30 3.93 -1.01
N SER A 26 10.24 4.71 0.08
CA SER A 26 9.25 4.53 1.15
C SER A 26 7.81 4.76 0.66
N GLY A 27 7.59 5.79 -0.16
CA GLY A 27 6.28 6.10 -0.73
C GLY A 27 5.79 5.00 -1.67
N LEU A 28 6.64 4.52 -2.58
CA LEU A 28 6.30 3.39 -3.48
C LEU A 28 6.08 2.09 -2.71
N GLY A 29 6.84 1.86 -1.63
CA GLY A 29 6.58 0.78 -0.69
C GLY A 29 5.16 0.84 -0.15
N MET A 30 4.69 2.01 0.28
CA MET A 30 3.33 2.19 0.80
C MET A 30 2.24 1.91 -0.27
N VAL A 31 2.48 2.33 -1.52
CA VAL A 31 1.57 2.01 -2.65
C VAL A 31 1.47 0.50 -2.84
N ILE A 32 2.60 -0.22 -2.79
CA ILE A 32 2.62 -1.69 -2.89
C ILE A 32 1.94 -2.31 -1.67
N GLY A 33 2.18 -1.82 -0.46
CA GLY A 33 1.63 -2.41 0.76
C GLY A 33 0.10 -2.33 0.86
N PHE A 34 -0.52 -1.29 0.31
CA PHE A 34 -1.98 -1.18 0.23
C PHE A 34 -2.60 -1.82 -1.03
N SER A 35 -1.77 -2.27 -1.97
CA SER A 35 -2.24 -2.91 -3.20
C SER A 35 -2.88 -4.28 -2.91
N PRO A 36 -3.89 -4.71 -3.69
CA PRO A 36 -4.59 -5.97 -3.47
C PRO A 36 -3.78 -7.22 -3.90
N TYR A 37 -2.48 -7.07 -4.18
CA TYR A 37 -1.60 -8.11 -4.71
C TYR A 37 -0.91 -8.94 -3.60
N LEU A 38 -1.70 -9.48 -2.67
CA LEU A 38 -1.19 -10.28 -1.57
C LEU A 38 -0.31 -11.43 -2.08
N GLY A 39 0.87 -11.61 -1.48
CA GLY A 39 1.88 -12.59 -1.91
C GLY A 39 2.83 -12.11 -3.01
N PHE A 40 2.47 -11.09 -3.78
CA PHE A 40 3.33 -10.53 -4.85
C PHE A 40 4.10 -9.26 -4.43
N HIS A 41 3.89 -8.78 -3.20
CA HIS A 41 4.53 -7.54 -2.72
C HIS A 41 6.06 -7.57 -2.80
N THR A 42 6.71 -8.69 -2.46
CA THR A 42 8.18 -8.83 -2.61
C THR A 42 8.63 -8.70 -4.05
N LEU A 43 7.91 -9.36 -4.96
CA LEU A 43 8.25 -9.36 -6.38
C LEU A 43 8.09 -7.95 -6.96
N LEU A 44 6.95 -7.31 -6.70
CA LEU A 44 6.70 -5.92 -7.09
C LEU A 44 7.74 -4.98 -6.50
N ALA A 45 8.07 -5.15 -5.22
CA ALA A 45 9.07 -4.34 -4.53
C ALA A 45 10.45 -4.47 -5.17
N THR A 46 10.84 -5.70 -5.50
CA THR A 46 12.12 -6.00 -6.16
C THR A 46 12.16 -5.42 -7.57
N ILE A 47 11.10 -5.61 -8.37
CA ILE A 47 11.00 -5.05 -9.73
C ILE A 47 11.12 -3.53 -9.70
N VAL A 48 10.39 -2.86 -8.80
CA VAL A 48 10.42 -1.40 -8.66
C VAL A 48 11.79 -0.92 -8.18
N SER A 49 12.38 -1.59 -7.19
CA SER A 49 13.72 -1.27 -6.68
C SER A 49 14.78 -1.38 -7.76
N VAL A 50 14.79 -2.46 -8.54
CA VAL A 50 15.76 -2.66 -9.64
C VAL A 50 15.50 -1.67 -10.77
N GLY A 51 14.25 -1.55 -11.23
CA GLY A 51 13.87 -0.72 -12.37
C GLY A 51 14.15 0.78 -12.15
N LEU A 52 13.87 1.29 -10.95
CA LEU A 52 14.11 2.68 -10.58
C LEU A 52 15.43 2.90 -9.84
N ARG A 53 16.23 1.84 -9.67
CA ARG A 53 17.46 1.83 -8.87
C ARG A 53 17.25 2.39 -7.46
N LEU A 54 16.11 2.10 -6.81
CA LEU A 54 15.79 2.62 -5.49
C LEU A 54 16.31 1.69 -4.38
N PRO A 55 16.66 2.23 -3.19
CA PRO A 55 17.03 1.38 -2.06
C PRO A 55 15.88 0.43 -1.73
N ILE A 56 16.15 -0.87 -1.64
CA ILE A 56 15.12 -1.90 -1.44
C ILE A 56 14.53 -1.86 -0.02
N TYR A 57 15.33 -1.51 1.00
CA TYR A 57 14.89 -1.58 2.39
C TYR A 57 13.71 -0.65 2.74
N PRO A 58 13.73 0.67 2.44
CA PRO A 58 12.58 1.52 2.72
C PRO A 58 11.33 1.10 1.94
N LEU A 59 11.53 0.56 0.74
CA LEU A 59 10.47 0.06 -0.12
C LEU A 59 9.79 -1.18 0.50
N MET A 60 10.59 -2.14 0.97
CA MET A 60 10.09 -3.33 1.66
C MET A 60 9.39 -2.99 2.97
N ILE A 61 9.90 -2.01 3.74
CA ILE A 61 9.24 -1.55 4.97
C ILE A 61 7.83 -1.02 4.65
N GLY A 62 7.68 -0.23 3.59
CA GLY A 62 6.36 0.23 3.14
C GLY A 62 5.49 -0.91 2.61
N ALA A 63 6.06 -1.83 1.82
CA ALA A 63 5.33 -2.95 1.22
C ALA A 63 4.76 -3.91 2.28
N TYR A 64 5.44 -4.04 3.43
CA TYR A 64 5.02 -4.87 4.55
C TYR A 64 4.38 -4.08 5.70
N ILE A 65 3.76 -2.94 5.40
CA ILE A 65 2.99 -2.19 6.41
C ILE A 65 1.78 -2.99 6.94
N THR A 66 1.21 -3.86 6.10
CA THR A 66 0.12 -4.76 6.47
C THR A 66 0.63 -6.09 7.02
N ASN A 67 -0.14 -6.71 7.92
CA ASN A 67 0.11 -8.04 8.46
C ASN A 67 -1.19 -8.85 8.47
N PRO A 68 -1.14 -10.20 8.65
CA PRO A 68 -2.34 -11.05 8.59
C PRO A 68 -3.50 -10.59 9.49
N PHE A 69 -3.19 -9.95 10.63
CA PHE A 69 -4.20 -9.43 11.55
C PHE A 69 -4.75 -8.06 11.14
N THR A 70 -3.96 -7.23 10.44
CA THR A 70 -4.39 -5.90 9.99
C THR A 70 -4.99 -5.89 8.59
N ILE A 71 -4.75 -6.92 7.78
CA ILE A 71 -5.35 -7.03 6.44
C ILE A 71 -6.88 -6.94 6.47
N PRO A 72 -7.63 -7.72 7.29
CA PRO A 72 -9.09 -7.66 7.27
C PRO A 72 -9.68 -6.25 7.54
N PRO A 73 -9.30 -5.54 8.61
CA PRO A 73 -9.84 -4.20 8.85
C PRO A 73 -9.37 -3.16 7.81
N ILE A 74 -8.12 -3.26 7.32
CA ILE A 74 -7.62 -2.36 6.28
C ILE A 74 -8.40 -2.56 4.98
N TYR A 75 -8.58 -3.80 4.53
CA TYR A 75 -9.25 -4.09 3.26
C TYR A 75 -10.75 -3.79 3.33
N ALA A 76 -11.39 -3.96 4.49
CA ALA A 76 -12.76 -3.51 4.70
C ALA A 76 -12.88 -1.98 4.56
N PHE A 77 -11.92 -1.22 5.10
CA PHE A 77 -11.85 0.23 4.92
C PHE A 77 -11.60 0.61 3.45
N LEU A 78 -10.63 -0.03 2.79
CA LEU A 78 -10.31 0.22 1.39
C LEU A 78 -11.50 -0.11 0.48
N TYR A 79 -12.23 -1.19 0.76
CA TYR A 79 -13.47 -1.50 0.06
C TYR A 79 -14.50 -0.38 0.22
N LYS A 80 -14.73 0.14 1.43
CA LYS A 80 -15.65 1.28 1.66
C LYS A 80 -15.23 2.52 0.88
N VAL A 81 -13.94 2.86 0.91
CA VAL A 81 -13.38 3.95 0.09
C VAL A 81 -13.69 3.71 -1.38
N GLY A 82 -13.43 2.49 -1.85
CA GLY A 82 -13.73 2.05 -3.20
C GLY A 82 -15.19 2.22 -3.59
N VAL A 83 -16.11 1.74 -2.76
CA VAL A 83 -17.56 1.81 -2.99
C VAL A 83 -18.03 3.25 -3.13
N ILE A 84 -17.49 4.17 -2.31
CA ILE A 84 -17.78 5.60 -2.42
C ILE A 84 -17.25 6.15 -3.75
N LEU A 85 -16.03 5.79 -4.15
CA LEU A 85 -15.40 6.29 -5.37
C LEU A 85 -16.02 5.73 -6.66
N THR A 86 -16.52 4.49 -6.63
CA THR A 86 -17.10 3.81 -7.78
C THR A 86 -18.63 3.87 -7.81
N ASP A 87 -19.25 4.65 -6.92
CA ASP A 87 -20.70 4.74 -6.68
C ASP A 87 -21.38 3.34 -6.65
N SER A 88 -20.69 2.38 -6.04
CA SER A 88 -21.13 0.98 -6.03
C SER A 88 -22.07 0.65 -4.89
N ASN A 89 -22.53 1.67 -4.15
CA ASN A 89 -23.41 1.58 -2.97
C ASN A 89 -24.77 0.90 -3.23
N LYS A 90 -25.08 0.51 -4.48
CA LYS A 90 -26.41 0.04 -4.91
C LYS A 90 -26.44 -1.30 -5.62
N LYS A 91 -25.32 -2.02 -5.72
CA LYS A 91 -25.40 -3.39 -6.24
C LYS A 91 -25.68 -4.31 -5.09
N ASP A 92 -26.93 -4.76 -4.97
CA ASP A 92 -27.33 -5.78 -4.01
C ASP A 92 -26.34 -6.94 -4.08
N LEU A 93 -25.64 -7.18 -2.97
CA LEU A 93 -24.80 -8.36 -2.81
C LEU A 93 -25.75 -9.53 -2.61
N ASN A 94 -26.30 -10.02 -3.72
CA ASN A 94 -27.15 -11.20 -3.71
C ASN A 94 -26.25 -12.42 -3.52
N TRP A 95 -26.31 -13.01 -2.33
CA TRP A 95 -25.56 -14.21 -1.97
C TRP A 95 -26.23 -15.51 -2.43
N ASN A 96 -27.40 -15.43 -3.09
CA ASN A 96 -28.06 -16.57 -3.72
C ASN A 96 -27.36 -16.88 -5.06
N ILE A 97 -26.24 -17.59 -4.97
CA ILE A 97 -25.42 -18.00 -6.11
C ILE A 97 -25.89 -19.38 -6.57
N HIS A 98 -26.52 -19.43 -7.74
CA HIS A 98 -26.97 -20.66 -8.39
C HIS A 98 -26.20 -20.96 -9.67
N SER A 99 -25.46 -19.99 -10.20
CA SER A 99 -24.69 -20.12 -11.43
C SER A 99 -23.28 -19.53 -11.34
N PHE A 100 -22.38 -19.99 -12.20
CA PHE A 100 -21.02 -19.45 -12.29
C PHE A 100 -20.98 -17.98 -12.74
N SER A 101 -21.96 -17.55 -13.56
CA SER A 101 -22.10 -16.15 -13.99
C SER A 101 -22.49 -15.22 -12.83
N GLU A 102 -23.36 -15.68 -11.93
CA GLU A 102 -23.71 -14.96 -10.69
C GLU A 102 -22.50 -14.85 -9.77
N LEU A 103 -21.72 -15.92 -9.62
CA LEU A 103 -20.48 -15.91 -8.85
C LEU A 103 -19.49 -14.85 -9.39
N ILE A 104 -19.27 -14.80 -10.70
CA ILE A 104 -18.41 -13.79 -11.33
C ILE A 104 -18.96 -12.38 -11.10
N THR A 105 -20.28 -12.20 -11.17
CA THR A 105 -20.92 -10.90 -10.98
C THR A 105 -20.74 -10.40 -9.54
N LEU A 106 -20.97 -11.27 -8.56
CA LEU A 106 -20.74 -10.97 -7.15
C LEU A 106 -19.25 -10.66 -6.89
N ALA A 107 -18.36 -11.49 -7.41
CA ALA A 107 -16.91 -11.27 -7.30
C ALA A 107 -16.50 -9.92 -7.89
N LYS A 108 -17.00 -9.55 -9.08
CA LYS A 108 -16.74 -8.23 -9.69
C LYS A 108 -17.27 -7.09 -8.82
N ASN A 109 -18.47 -7.22 -8.27
CA ASN A 109 -19.08 -6.18 -7.43
C ASN A 109 -18.32 -5.94 -6.12
N ILE A 110 -17.57 -6.93 -5.63
CA ILE A 110 -16.71 -6.79 -4.44
C ILE A 110 -15.29 -6.36 -4.83
N LEU A 111 -14.69 -7.05 -5.80
CA LEU A 111 -13.29 -6.85 -6.19
C LEU A 111 -13.04 -5.53 -6.89
N TRP A 112 -13.98 -5.05 -7.72
CA TRP A 112 -13.79 -3.79 -8.45
C TRP A 112 -13.69 -2.57 -7.51
N PRO A 113 -14.64 -2.33 -6.59
CA PRO A 113 -14.51 -1.26 -5.62
C PRO A 113 -13.26 -1.43 -4.76
N LEU A 114 -12.98 -2.64 -4.26
CA LEU A 114 -11.77 -2.90 -3.47
C LEU A 114 -10.50 -2.51 -4.23
N PHE A 115 -10.39 -2.91 -5.50
CA PHE A 115 -9.23 -2.60 -6.35
C PHE A 115 -9.04 -1.09 -6.50
N VAL A 116 -10.11 -0.35 -6.78
CA VAL A 116 -10.07 1.12 -6.89
C VAL A 116 -9.68 1.75 -5.55
N GLY A 117 -10.29 1.32 -4.45
CA GLY A 117 -10.00 1.82 -3.11
C GLY A 117 -8.54 1.60 -2.70
N CYS A 118 -8.00 0.40 -2.94
CA CYS A 118 -6.60 0.07 -2.68
C CYS A 118 -5.64 1.00 -3.45
N HIS A 119 -5.86 1.21 -4.75
CA HIS A 119 -4.94 2.01 -5.57
C HIS A 119 -5.02 3.49 -5.24
N VAL A 120 -6.23 4.05 -5.11
CA VAL A 120 -6.41 5.47 -4.79
C VAL A 120 -5.86 5.77 -3.41
N PHE A 121 -6.23 4.98 -2.39
CA PHE A 121 -5.70 5.18 -1.05
C PHE A 121 -4.19 4.92 -0.98
N GLY A 122 -3.70 3.87 -1.64
CA GLY A 122 -2.27 3.55 -1.72
C GLY A 122 -1.46 4.70 -2.31
N LEU A 123 -1.94 5.33 -3.39
CA LEU A 123 -1.31 6.52 -3.97
C LEU A 123 -1.29 7.69 -3.00
N VAL A 124 -2.42 8.01 -2.36
CA VAL A 124 -2.49 9.09 -1.37
C VAL A 124 -1.53 8.83 -0.20
N ALA A 125 -1.57 7.62 0.37
CA ALA A 125 -0.70 7.23 1.46
C ALA A 125 0.77 7.23 1.06
N GLY A 126 1.09 6.83 -0.18
CA GLY A 126 2.43 6.88 -0.75
C GLY A 126 2.96 8.30 -0.90
N VAL A 127 2.15 9.23 -1.42
CA VAL A 127 2.49 10.66 -1.53
C VAL A 127 2.71 11.28 -0.15
N VAL A 128 1.81 11.03 0.80
CA VAL A 128 1.97 11.49 2.19
C VAL A 128 3.26 10.94 2.80
N THR A 129 3.54 9.65 2.60
CA THR A 129 4.76 8.99 3.10
C THR A 129 6.01 9.62 2.50
N TYR A 130 6.02 9.92 1.20
CA TYR A 130 7.13 10.61 0.55
C TYR A 130 7.47 11.94 1.26
N PHE A 131 6.48 12.81 1.45
CA PHE A 131 6.71 14.11 2.07
C PHE A 131 7.13 13.99 3.54
N VAL A 132 6.48 13.11 4.30
CA VAL A 132 6.82 12.87 5.71
C VAL A 132 8.25 12.34 5.85
N VAL A 133 8.61 11.30 5.10
CA VAL A 133 9.96 10.70 5.17
C VAL A 133 11.02 11.71 4.71
N LYS A 134 10.76 12.46 3.63
CA LYS A 134 11.68 13.49 3.15
C LYS A 134 11.92 14.57 4.21
N TYR A 135 10.85 15.07 4.83
CA TYR A 135 10.94 16.08 5.89
C TYR A 135 11.75 15.57 7.10
N LEU A 136 11.47 14.34 7.55
CA LEU A 136 12.21 13.73 8.66
C LEU A 136 13.70 13.56 8.32
N LEU A 137 14.02 13.11 7.10
CA LEU A 137 15.42 12.93 6.70
C LEU A 137 16.19 14.24 6.64
N ILE A 138 15.61 15.31 6.08
CA ILE A 138 16.25 16.63 6.06
C ILE A 138 16.48 17.12 7.49
N LYS A 139 15.46 17.03 8.35
CA LYS A 139 15.53 17.49 9.74
C LYS A 139 16.56 16.75 10.59
N TYR A 140 16.67 15.43 10.44
CA TYR A 140 17.50 14.59 11.32
C TYR A 140 18.87 14.22 10.76
N ARG A 141 19.08 14.30 9.44
CA ARG A 141 20.41 14.04 8.82
C ARG A 141 21.19 15.32 8.49
N GLY A 142 20.59 16.49 8.64
CA GLY A 142 21.28 17.77 8.39
C GLY A 142 21.70 17.96 6.93
N TYR A 143 20.85 17.52 5.98
CA TYR A 143 21.00 17.84 4.57
C TYR A 143 20.64 19.31 4.28
#